data_AF-A0A158KAX8-F1
#
_entry.id   AF-A0A158KAX8-F1
#
_cell.length_a   1.000
_cell.length_b   1.000
_cell.length_c   1.000
_cell.angle_alpha   90.00
_cell.angle_beta   90.00
_cell.angle_gamma   90.00
#
_symmetry.space_group_name_H-M   'P 1'
#
loop_
_entity.id
_entity.type
_entity.pdbx_description
1 polymer ?
#
loop_
_entity_poly.entity_id
_entity_poly.type
_entity_poly.pdbx_seq_one_letter_code
_entity_poly.pdbx_strand_id
1 'polypeptide(L)'
;MKPCSPGSRHHLLWLVGCTALLLSTLAQAGPACPNWVETASGSVFNVAALIADAGSAEFALARVKRALSKVEAGGGCAIFRDRPACDETMTLAKKAITALETCSTSPSVSIDPENSAQR
;
A
#
# COMPACT_ATOMS: atom_id res chain seq x y z
N MET A 1 4.15 1.42 74.51
CA MET A 1 3.30 0.55 73.67
C MET A 1 4.15 0.05 72.50
N LYS A 2 4.16 -1.26 72.26
CA LYS A 2 4.75 -2.02 71.13
C LYS A 2 3.75 -3.17 70.88
N PRO A 3 3.60 -3.84 69.71
CA PRO A 3 4.21 -3.67 68.38
C PRO A 3 3.15 -3.68 67.22
N CYS A 4 3.57 -3.72 65.93
CA CYS A 4 3.17 -4.72 64.90
C CYS A 4 3.54 -4.31 63.45
N SER A 5 4.35 -5.12 62.75
CA SER A 5 4.32 -5.34 61.28
C SER A 5 3.18 -6.32 60.94
N PRO A 6 2.49 -6.26 59.78
CA PRO A 6 2.89 -6.83 58.46
C PRO A 6 2.31 -6.01 57.26
N GLY A 7 2.41 -6.27 55.95
CA GLY A 7 2.89 -7.39 55.15
C GLY A 7 2.54 -7.18 53.66
N SER A 8 3.31 -7.86 52.80
CA SER A 8 2.88 -8.62 51.60
C SER A 8 1.58 -8.20 50.87
N ARG A 9 1.68 -7.25 49.91
CA ARG A 9 0.59 -6.91 48.96
C ARG A 9 1.05 -6.64 47.52
N HIS A 10 2.27 -7.02 47.14
CA HIS A 10 2.79 -6.73 45.79
C HIS A 10 2.69 -7.88 44.79
N HIS A 11 2.38 -9.11 45.23
CA HIS A 11 2.37 -10.28 44.34
C HIS A 11 1.06 -10.55 43.60
N LEU A 12 -0.06 -9.96 44.01
CA LEU A 12 -1.36 -10.27 43.40
C LEU A 12 -1.71 -9.40 42.18
N LEU A 13 -0.96 -8.32 41.94
CA LEU A 13 -1.22 -7.38 40.83
C LEU A 13 -0.39 -7.68 39.57
N TRP A 14 0.48 -8.70 39.58
CA TRP A 14 1.41 -8.96 38.48
C TRP A 14 0.99 -10.07 37.52
N LEU A 15 -0.22 -10.64 37.67
CA LEU A 15 -0.67 -11.77 36.84
C LEU A 15 -1.87 -11.48 35.93
N VAL A 16 -2.45 -10.28 35.96
CA VAL A 16 -3.61 -9.92 35.11
C VAL A 16 -3.20 -9.07 33.89
N GLY A 17 -1.93 -8.68 33.78
CA GLY A 17 -1.46 -7.75 32.74
C GLY A 17 -0.88 -8.38 31.46
N CYS A 18 -0.89 -9.70 31.29
CA CYS A 18 -0.12 -10.36 30.20
C CYS A 18 -0.95 -11.10 29.14
N THR A 19 -2.28 -11.13 29.19
CA THR A 19 -3.09 -11.87 28.20
C THR A 19 -3.81 -11.01 27.18
N ALA A 20 -3.47 -9.72 27.04
CA ALA A 20 -4.11 -8.80 26.08
C ALA A 20 -3.26 -8.50 24.82
N LEU A 21 -2.31 -9.37 24.46
CA LEU A 21 -1.31 -9.10 23.40
C LEU A 21 -1.23 -10.21 22.32
N LEU A 22 -2.36 -10.89 22.02
CA LEU A 22 -2.42 -11.96 21.02
C LEU A 22 -3.52 -11.75 19.96
N LEU A 23 -3.77 -10.50 19.57
CA LEU A 23 -4.70 -10.16 18.47
C LEU A 23 -4.01 -9.28 17.42
N SER A 24 -2.75 -9.57 17.09
CA SER A 24 -2.13 -9.00 15.89
C SER A 24 -2.55 -9.82 14.67
N THR A 25 -3.71 -9.42 14.15
CA THR A 25 -4.21 -9.56 12.78
C THR A 25 -3.28 -10.28 11.80
N LEU A 26 -3.78 -11.37 11.22
CA LEU A 26 -3.36 -11.82 9.90
C LEU A 26 -3.82 -10.77 8.88
N ALA A 27 -3.09 -9.65 8.81
CA ALA A 27 -3.14 -8.80 7.64
C ALA A 27 -2.51 -9.62 6.52
N GLN A 28 -3.35 -10.28 5.73
CA GLN A 28 -2.96 -10.88 4.47
C GLN A 28 -2.43 -9.73 3.61
N ALA A 29 -1.12 -9.50 3.68
CA ALA A 29 -0.47 -8.51 2.83
C ALA A 29 -0.71 -8.99 1.40
N GLY A 30 -1.52 -8.23 0.65
CA GLY A 30 -1.55 -8.34 -0.79
C GLY A 30 -0.12 -8.26 -1.35
N PRO A 31 0.12 -8.69 -2.60
CA PRO A 31 1.45 -8.60 -3.19
C PRO A 31 2.01 -7.18 -3.01
N ALA A 32 3.16 -7.08 -2.35
CA ALA A 32 3.79 -5.80 -2.08
C ALA A 32 4.14 -5.12 -3.41
N CYS A 33 3.65 -3.89 -3.63
CA CYS A 33 4.00 -3.12 -4.82
C CYS A 33 5.52 -2.95 -4.90
N PRO A 34 6.14 -3.07 -6.08
CA PRO A 34 7.55 -2.72 -6.22
C PRO A 34 7.75 -1.23 -5.92
N ASN A 35 8.89 -0.88 -5.33
CA ASN A 35 9.22 0.52 -5.06
C ASN A 35 9.56 1.29 -6.34
N TRP A 36 10.19 0.61 -7.31
CA TRP A 36 10.74 1.22 -8.51
C TRP A 36 10.46 0.38 -9.74
N VAL A 37 10.40 1.05 -10.90
CA VAL A 37 10.49 0.42 -12.22
C VAL A 37 11.60 1.09 -13.01
N GLU A 38 12.28 0.31 -13.85
CA GLU A 38 13.41 0.77 -14.66
C GLU A 38 13.24 0.33 -16.11
N THR A 39 13.57 1.17 -17.08
CA THR A 39 13.60 0.80 -18.52
C THR A 39 14.96 0.25 -18.94
N ALA A 40 15.05 -0.31 -20.16
CA ALA A 40 16.30 -0.84 -20.68
C ALA A 40 17.38 0.24 -20.90
N SER A 41 16.99 1.51 -21.03
CA SER A 41 17.90 2.65 -21.15
C SER A 41 18.40 3.17 -19.78
N GLY A 42 17.90 2.60 -18.68
CA GLY A 42 18.27 2.99 -17.31
C GLY A 42 17.41 4.10 -16.70
N SER A 43 16.28 4.46 -17.31
CA SER A 43 15.35 5.42 -16.71
C SER A 43 14.61 4.78 -15.55
N VAL A 44 14.62 5.41 -14.38
CA VAL A 44 14.02 4.87 -13.15
C VAL A 44 12.83 5.72 -12.70
N PHE A 45 11.76 5.06 -12.24
CA PHE A 45 10.58 5.72 -11.69
C PHE A 45 10.17 5.14 -10.34
N ASN A 46 9.86 6.03 -9.38
CA ASN A 46 9.44 5.67 -8.02
C ASN A 46 7.93 5.39 -7.96
N VAL A 47 7.56 4.11 -8.01
CA VAL A 47 6.16 3.70 -7.91
C VAL A 47 5.64 3.89 -6.48
N ALA A 48 6.46 3.64 -5.45
CA ALA A 48 6.03 3.82 -4.06
C ALA A 48 5.71 5.29 -3.73
N ALA A 49 6.52 6.22 -4.22
CA ALA A 49 6.24 7.65 -4.06
C ALA A 49 4.96 8.08 -4.81
N LEU A 50 4.71 7.53 -6.00
CA LEU A 50 3.46 7.77 -6.73
C LEU A 50 2.24 7.24 -5.95
N ILE A 51 2.34 6.05 -5.37
CA ILE A 51 1.28 5.47 -4.53
C ILE A 51 1.04 6.35 -3.30
N ALA A 52 2.10 6.79 -2.64
CA ALA A 52 2.01 7.67 -1.47
C ALA A 52 1.35 9.02 -1.82
N ASP A 53 1.67 9.61 -2.97
CA ASP A 53 1.04 10.85 -3.47
C ASP A 53 -0.43 10.64 -3.86
N ALA A 54 -0.75 9.50 -4.49
CA ALA A 54 -2.11 9.19 -4.93
C ALA A 54 -3.02 8.69 -3.79
N GLY A 55 -2.45 8.22 -2.68
CA GLY A 55 -3.16 7.65 -1.53
C GLY A 55 -3.44 6.15 -1.63
N SER A 56 -3.43 5.55 -2.83
CA SER A 56 -3.55 4.10 -3.02
C SER A 56 -2.99 3.64 -4.37
N ALA A 57 -2.75 2.33 -4.52
CA ALA A 57 -2.29 1.74 -5.78
C ALA A 57 -3.33 1.89 -6.90
N GLU A 58 -4.62 1.74 -6.58
CA GLU A 58 -5.73 1.87 -7.51
C GLU A 58 -5.84 3.31 -8.04
N PHE A 59 -5.70 4.31 -7.16
CA PHE A 59 -5.71 5.71 -7.58
C PHE A 59 -4.47 6.09 -8.39
N ALA A 60 -3.29 5.57 -8.02
CA ALA A 60 -2.08 5.73 -8.82
C ALA A 60 -2.25 5.11 -10.21
N LEU A 61 -2.82 3.91 -10.31
CA LEU A 61 -3.07 3.22 -11.57
C LEU A 61 -4.00 4.04 -12.47
N ALA A 62 -5.12 4.51 -11.93
CA ALA A 62 -6.07 5.35 -12.65
C ALA A 62 -5.43 6.67 -13.14
N ARG A 63 -4.56 7.29 -12.33
CA ARG A 63 -3.85 8.52 -12.67
C ARG A 63 -2.88 8.31 -13.83
N VAL A 64 -2.07 7.24 -13.80
CA VAL A 64 -1.10 6.93 -14.86
C VAL A 64 -1.83 6.57 -16.16
N LYS A 65 -2.87 5.73 -16.11
CA LYS A 65 -3.70 5.40 -17.29
C LYS A 65 -4.31 6.64 -17.93
N ARG A 66 -4.85 7.56 -17.10
CA ARG A 66 -5.41 8.83 -17.59
C ARG A 66 -4.34 9.72 -18.21
N ALA A 67 -3.14 9.79 -17.64
CA ALA A 67 -2.04 10.58 -18.20
C ALA A 67 -1.62 10.05 -19.58
N LEU A 68 -1.48 8.73 -19.74
CA LEU A 68 -1.16 8.09 -21.03
C LEU A 68 -2.22 8.38 -22.09
N SER A 69 -3.50 8.17 -21.73
CA SER A 69 -4.60 8.41 -22.66
C SER A 69 -4.64 9.84 -23.18
N LYS A 70 -4.28 10.84 -22.36
CA LYS A 70 -4.16 12.24 -22.81
C LYS A 70 -3.03 12.44 -23.81
N VAL A 71 -1.89 11.80 -23.59
CA VAL A 71 -0.76 11.87 -24.54
C VAL A 71 -1.15 11.23 -25.87
N GLU A 72 -1.77 10.05 -25.83
CA GLU A 72 -2.22 9.34 -27.03
C GLU A 72 -3.29 10.13 -27.80
N ALA A 73 -4.30 10.66 -27.10
CA ALA A 73 -5.33 11.52 -27.68
C ALA A 73 -4.78 12.82 -28.26
N GLY A 74 -3.65 13.31 -27.73
CA GLY A 74 -2.94 14.50 -28.21
C GLY A 74 -2.09 14.26 -29.46
N GLY A 75 -2.10 13.07 -30.06
CA GLY A 75 -1.25 12.72 -31.20
C GLY A 75 0.01 11.93 -30.81
N GLY A 76 0.08 11.43 -29.58
CA GLY A 76 1.18 10.61 -29.08
C GLY A 76 2.50 11.36 -29.00
N CYS A 77 3.62 10.64 -29.07
CA CYS A 77 4.93 11.25 -29.00
C CYS A 77 5.32 12.07 -30.24
N ALA A 78 4.53 12.03 -31.33
CA ALA A 78 4.83 12.76 -32.56
C ALA A 78 4.74 14.30 -32.41
N ILE A 79 3.95 14.79 -31.45
CA ILE A 79 3.79 16.24 -31.21
C ILE A 79 4.90 16.86 -30.35
N PHE A 80 5.73 16.03 -29.72
CA PHE A 80 6.79 16.50 -28.84
C PHE A 80 8.07 16.77 -29.64
N ARG A 81 8.75 17.88 -29.33
CA ARG A 81 10.05 18.22 -29.93
C ARG A 81 11.10 17.14 -29.67
N ASP A 82 11.11 16.61 -28.45
CA ASP A 82 11.97 15.52 -28.04
C ASP A 82 11.18 14.21 -28.02
N ARG A 83 11.05 13.60 -29.20
CA ARG A 83 10.32 12.34 -29.36
C ARG A 83 10.94 11.20 -28.56
N PRO A 84 12.28 10.98 -28.58
CA PRO A 84 12.90 9.93 -27.78
C PRO A 84 12.60 10.04 -26.28
N ALA A 85 12.66 11.24 -25.71
CA ALA A 85 12.33 11.44 -24.30
C ALA A 85 10.85 11.13 -23.98
N CYS A 86 9.94 11.47 -24.90
CA CYS A 86 8.53 11.10 -24.77
C CYS A 86 8.34 9.58 -24.84
N ASP A 87 8.95 8.91 -25.83
CA ASP A 87 8.84 7.46 -26.00
C ASP A 87 9.39 6.71 -24.79
N GLU A 88 10.48 7.21 -24.21
CA GLU A 88 11.07 6.71 -22.97
C GLU A 88 10.12 6.87 -21.78
N THR A 89 9.52 8.07 -21.63
CA THR A 89 8.53 8.33 -20.58
C THR A 89 7.29 7.45 -20.71
N MET A 90 6.80 7.23 -21.95
CA MET A 90 5.69 6.33 -22.24
C MET A 90 6.03 4.88 -21.88
N THR A 91 7.24 4.44 -22.18
CA THR A 91 7.73 3.10 -21.82
C THR A 91 7.76 2.93 -20.30
N LEU A 92 8.34 3.88 -19.59
CA LEU A 92 8.45 3.86 -18.13
C LEU A 92 7.07 3.86 -17.46
N ALA A 93 6.14 4.66 -17.96
CA ALA A 93 4.77 4.71 -17.46
C ALA A 93 3.98 3.42 -17.73
N LYS A 94 4.19 2.75 -18.87
CA LYS A 94 3.62 1.41 -19.13
C LYS A 94 4.15 0.37 -18.13
N LYS A 95 5.44 0.41 -17.79
CA LYS A 95 6.00 -0.45 -16.73
C LYS A 95 5.38 -0.15 -15.37
N ALA A 96 5.17 1.13 -15.05
CA ALA A 96 4.50 1.53 -13.82
C ALA A 96 3.04 1.02 -13.77
N ILE A 97 2.30 1.02 -14.88
CA ILE A 97 0.96 0.42 -14.97
C ILE A 97 1.01 -1.06 -14.61
N THR A 98 1.90 -1.84 -15.23
CA THR A 98 2.02 -3.27 -14.93
C THR A 98 2.35 -3.50 -13.46
N ALA A 99 3.27 -2.72 -12.89
CA ALA A 99 3.60 -2.79 -11.47
C ALA A 99 2.37 -2.49 -10.58
N LEU A 100 1.62 -1.44 -10.89
CA LEU A 100 0.44 -1.04 -10.12
C LEU A 100 -0.70 -2.06 -10.25
N GLU A 101 -0.90 -2.67 -11.41
CA GLU A 101 -1.91 -3.72 -11.63
C GLU A 101 -1.69 -4.95 -10.74
N THR A 102 -0.42 -5.33 -10.52
CA THR A 102 -0.10 -6.47 -9.65
C THR A 102 -0.54 -6.26 -8.20
N CYS A 103 -0.55 -5.02 -7.72
CA CYS A 103 -0.85 -4.72 -6.31
C CYS A 103 -2.18 -3.99 -6.06
N SER A 104 -2.87 -3.54 -7.13
CA SER A 104 -4.23 -2.96 -7.05
C SER A 104 -5.34 -4.03 -6.98
N THR A 105 -5.01 -5.31 -7.15
CA THR A 105 -5.97 -6.43 -7.09
C THR A 105 -6.00 -7.07 -5.69
N SER A 106 -5.89 -6.26 -4.63
CA SER A 106 -6.09 -6.77 -3.27
C SER A 106 -7.59 -7.05 -3.07
N PRO A 107 -8.00 -8.24 -2.62
CA PRO A 107 -9.41 -8.52 -2.40
C PRO A 107 -9.91 -7.57 -1.30
N SER A 108 -10.82 -6.67 -1.67
CA SER A 108 -11.63 -5.95 -0.70
C SER A 108 -12.36 -7.00 0.12
N VAL A 109 -11.96 -7.21 1.37
CA VAL A 109 -12.78 -7.94 2.34
C VAL A 109 -13.97 -7.04 2.61
N SER A 110 -15.01 -7.19 1.79
CA SER A 110 -16.35 -6.75 2.11
C SER A 110 -16.77 -7.57 3.34
N ILE A 111 -16.62 -6.97 4.53
CA ILE A 111 -17.30 -7.49 5.71
C ILE A 111 -18.78 -7.29 5.45
N ASP A 112 -19.45 -8.39 5.13
CA ASP A 112 -20.90 -8.46 5.05
C ASP A 112 -21.42 -8.51 6.50
N PRO A 113 -22.13 -7.49 7.00
CA PRO A 113 -22.70 -7.49 8.34
C PRO A 113 -24.03 -8.24 8.35
N GLU A 114 -24.12 -9.42 7.74
CA GLU A 114 -25.30 -10.28 7.84
C GLU A 114 -24.86 -11.65 8.36
N ASN A 115 -24.95 -11.80 9.70
CA ASN A 115 -25.18 -13.05 10.45
C ASN A 115 -24.40 -13.06 11.79
N SER A 116 -24.83 -12.26 12.76
CA SER A 116 -24.47 -12.44 14.18
C SER A 116 -25.64 -12.20 15.13
N ALA A 117 -26.87 -12.39 14.64
CA ALA A 117 -28.05 -12.52 15.49
C ALA A 117 -28.46 -13.99 15.62
N GLN A 118 -27.53 -14.90 15.95
CA GLN A 118 -27.89 -16.26 16.34
C GLN A 118 -26.82 -16.97 17.20
N ARG A 119 -26.55 -16.44 18.40
CA ARG A 119 -26.49 -17.20 19.66
C ARG A 119 -26.23 -16.32 20.87
#